data_AF-A0A6A6UTJ6-F1
#
_entry.id   AF-A0A6A6UTJ6-F1
#
_cell.length_a   1.000
_cell.length_b   1.000
_cell.length_c   1.000
_cell.angle_alpha   90.00
_cell.angle_beta   90.00
_cell.angle_gamma   90.00
#
_symmetry.space_group_name_H-M   'P 1'
#
loop_
_entity.id
_entity.type
_entity.pdbx_description
1 polymer ?
#
loop_
_entity_poly.entity_id
_entity_poly.type
_entity_poly.pdbx_seq_one_letter_code
_entity_poly.pdbx_strand_id
1 'polypeptide(L)'
;MRGVLLWTLAVVDAVYARGVSRTGLCGAANGRLLCTGSSYGKCCSQYGWCGNSPGHCGTGCDPAYGSCTSSAPAQPQKVSNDGFCGGNKGYTCQGSVFGNCCSTHGYCGSTQAYCGTGCKPAFGTCSNDLPSIATTLQTSTPSAPVAAPSSDVRVSTNARCGNLYGATGGFTCMGSAFGDCCSEYSYCGSTSAYCGKGCQSAFGNC
;
A
#
# COMPACT_ATOMS: atom_id res chain seq x y z
N MET A 1 58.69 -22.11 -42.11
CA MET A 1 58.77 -21.71 -40.68
C MET A 1 57.72 -20.64 -40.42
N ARG A 2 56.82 -20.91 -39.47
CA ARG A 2 56.03 -19.95 -38.66
C ARG A 2 55.11 -18.97 -39.40
N GLY A 3 53.92 -19.45 -39.73
CA GLY A 3 52.72 -18.61 -39.75
C GLY A 3 52.24 -18.41 -38.31
N VAL A 4 52.27 -17.17 -37.82
CA VAL A 4 51.69 -16.80 -36.54
C VAL A 4 50.33 -16.20 -36.83
N LEU A 5 49.29 -17.02 -36.67
CA LEU A 5 47.91 -16.59 -36.68
C LEU A 5 47.69 -15.59 -35.53
N LEU A 6 47.27 -14.39 -35.91
CA LEU A 6 46.63 -13.41 -35.05
C LEU A 6 45.35 -14.03 -34.47
N TRP A 7 45.43 -14.49 -33.23
CA TRP A 7 44.26 -14.62 -32.37
C TRP A 7 44.37 -13.51 -31.34
N THR A 8 43.74 -12.38 -31.65
CA THR A 8 43.33 -11.42 -30.63
C THR A 8 42.40 -12.18 -29.70
N LEU A 9 42.95 -12.68 -28.59
CA LEU A 9 42.18 -12.94 -27.40
C LEU A 9 41.62 -11.58 -26.98
N ALA A 10 40.47 -11.24 -27.57
CA ALA A 10 39.43 -10.61 -26.80
C ALA A 10 39.32 -11.47 -25.55
N VAL A 11 39.92 -10.97 -24.47
CA VAL A 11 39.43 -11.21 -23.12
C VAL A 11 37.93 -11.01 -23.25
N VAL A 12 37.23 -12.13 -23.45
CA VAL A 12 35.78 -12.16 -23.49
C VAL A 12 35.40 -11.61 -22.13
N ASP A 13 34.97 -10.36 -22.12
CA ASP A 13 34.20 -9.76 -21.05
C ASP A 13 32.99 -10.66 -20.83
N ALA A 14 33.19 -11.76 -20.11
CA ALA A 14 32.16 -12.57 -19.51
C ALA A 14 31.64 -11.84 -18.26
N VAL A 15 31.41 -10.53 -18.41
CA VAL A 15 30.20 -9.93 -17.89
C VAL A 15 29.08 -10.64 -18.64
N TYR A 16 28.70 -11.82 -18.15
CA TYR A 16 27.60 -12.63 -18.68
C TYR A 16 26.38 -11.71 -18.73
N ALA A 17 26.10 -11.15 -19.91
CA ALA A 17 25.00 -10.22 -20.09
C ALA A 17 23.75 -10.97 -19.66
N ARG A 18 23.18 -10.57 -18.51
CA ARG A 18 22.01 -11.23 -17.96
C ARG A 18 20.91 -11.13 -19.01
N GLY A 19 20.44 -12.27 -19.50
CA GLY A 19 19.45 -12.31 -20.57
C GLY A 19 18.08 -11.86 -20.06
N VAL A 20 17.36 -11.06 -20.84
CA VAL A 20 15.96 -10.75 -20.58
C VAL A 20 15.14 -12.03 -20.73
N SER A 21 14.31 -12.33 -19.73
CA SER A 21 13.50 -13.55 -19.69
C SER A 21 12.50 -13.60 -20.84
N ARG A 22 12.52 -14.71 -21.59
CA ARG A 22 11.55 -15.03 -22.66
C ARG A 22 10.54 -16.11 -22.26
N THR A 23 10.69 -16.66 -21.07
CA THR A 23 9.87 -17.76 -20.54
C THR A 23 9.06 -17.36 -19.32
N GLY A 24 9.29 -16.16 -18.78
CA GLY A 24 8.71 -15.70 -17.53
C GLY A 24 9.46 -16.19 -16.30
N LEU A 25 10.55 -16.95 -16.46
CA LEU A 25 11.41 -17.37 -15.34
C LEU A 25 12.56 -16.38 -15.11
N CYS A 26 12.97 -16.21 -13.86
CA CYS A 26 14.03 -15.29 -13.45
C CYS A 26 14.82 -15.81 -12.24
N GLY A 27 15.94 -15.19 -11.93
CA GLY A 27 16.73 -15.56 -10.75
C GLY A 27 17.96 -16.42 -11.07
N ALA A 28 18.79 -16.64 -10.06
CA ALA A 28 20.06 -17.37 -10.18
C ALA A 28 19.87 -18.81 -10.69
N ALA A 29 18.81 -19.49 -10.22
CA ALA A 29 18.48 -20.86 -10.59
C ALA A 29 17.98 -21.00 -12.04
N ASN A 30 17.49 -19.92 -12.63
CA ASN A 30 16.90 -19.91 -13.96
C ASN A 30 17.86 -19.28 -14.98
N GLY A 31 19.14 -19.66 -14.95
CA GLY A 31 20.14 -19.16 -15.90
C GLY A 31 20.43 -17.66 -15.76
N ARG A 32 20.20 -17.09 -14.56
CA ARG A 32 20.43 -15.67 -14.26
C ARG A 32 19.59 -14.70 -15.10
N LEU A 33 18.40 -15.12 -15.51
CA LEU A 33 17.48 -14.32 -16.33
C LEU A 33 16.91 -13.12 -15.56
N LEU A 34 16.81 -11.98 -16.25
CA LEU A 34 16.22 -10.72 -15.78
C LEU A 34 14.75 -10.59 -16.21
N CYS A 35 13.94 -9.99 -15.36
CA CYS A 35 12.56 -9.61 -15.69
C CYS A 35 12.47 -8.22 -16.33
N THR A 36 13.39 -7.30 -16.03
CA THR A 36 13.38 -5.95 -16.61
C THR A 36 13.54 -6.02 -18.13
N GLY A 37 12.59 -5.45 -18.87
CA GLY A 37 12.51 -5.53 -20.34
C GLY A 37 11.76 -6.74 -20.89
N SER A 38 11.27 -7.64 -20.03
CA SER A 38 10.44 -8.78 -20.44
C SER A 38 8.96 -8.42 -20.57
N SER A 39 8.24 -9.11 -21.45
CA SER A 39 6.78 -8.97 -21.60
C SER A 39 5.98 -9.53 -20.41
N TYR A 40 6.60 -10.34 -19.57
CA TYR A 40 5.96 -10.93 -18.38
C TYR A 40 5.89 -9.97 -17.19
N GLY A 41 6.64 -8.86 -17.24
CA GLY A 41 6.70 -7.86 -16.19
C GLY A 41 8.08 -7.70 -15.58
N LYS A 42 8.30 -6.60 -14.86
CA LYS A 42 9.64 -6.15 -14.46
C LYS A 42 10.19 -6.78 -13.18
N CYS A 43 9.36 -7.42 -12.37
CA CYS A 43 9.73 -7.88 -11.03
C CYS A 43 9.99 -9.38 -11.01
N CYS A 44 11.04 -9.81 -10.32
CA CYS A 44 11.35 -11.22 -10.12
C CYS A 44 10.88 -11.66 -8.73
N SER A 45 9.83 -12.46 -8.64
CA SER A 45 9.32 -12.96 -7.36
C SER A 45 10.31 -13.92 -6.68
N GLN A 46 10.13 -14.16 -5.37
CA GLN A 46 10.91 -15.16 -4.61
C GLN A 46 10.85 -16.58 -5.19
N TYR A 47 9.82 -16.86 -6.01
CA TYR A 47 9.63 -18.17 -6.64
C TYR A 47 10.27 -18.25 -8.03
N GLY A 48 11.01 -17.21 -8.46
CA GLY A 48 11.70 -17.20 -9.74
C GLY A 48 10.79 -16.91 -10.94
N TRP A 49 9.69 -16.18 -10.74
CA TRP A 49 8.76 -15.78 -11.80
C TRP A 49 8.73 -14.27 -12.02
N CYS A 50 8.68 -13.87 -13.28
CA CYS A 50 8.51 -12.48 -13.71
C CYS A 50 7.05 -12.04 -13.63
N GLY A 51 6.83 -10.84 -13.09
CA GLY A 51 5.49 -10.27 -13.00
C GLY A 51 5.49 -8.77 -12.72
N ASN A 52 4.29 -8.21 -12.69
CA ASN A 52 4.03 -6.80 -12.39
C ASN A 52 3.19 -6.59 -11.13
N SER A 53 2.58 -7.65 -10.60
CA SER A 53 1.68 -7.53 -9.45
C SER A 53 2.45 -7.31 -8.15
N PRO A 54 1.80 -6.79 -7.10
CA PRO A 54 2.41 -6.64 -5.78
C PRO A 54 3.03 -7.93 -5.24
N GLY A 55 2.44 -9.10 -5.55
CA GLY A 55 3.00 -10.41 -5.18
C GLY A 55 4.31 -10.78 -5.88
N HIS A 56 4.65 -10.11 -6.99
CA HIS A 56 5.93 -10.28 -7.68
C HIS A 56 6.94 -9.18 -7.33
N CYS A 57 6.46 -7.97 -7.09
CA CYS A 57 7.29 -6.78 -6.88
C CYS A 57 7.59 -6.47 -5.41
N GLY A 58 6.77 -6.96 -4.49
CA GLY A 58 6.85 -6.70 -3.05
C GLY A 58 7.80 -7.65 -2.32
N THR A 59 7.36 -8.13 -1.15
CA THR A 59 8.15 -9.01 -0.28
C THR A 59 8.70 -10.22 -1.04
N GLY A 60 10.01 -10.46 -0.89
CA GLY A 60 10.69 -11.59 -1.53
C GLY A 60 11.04 -11.37 -3.00
N CYS A 61 10.72 -10.22 -3.59
CA CYS A 61 11.24 -9.89 -4.92
C CYS A 61 12.78 -9.87 -4.90
N ASP A 62 13.41 -10.52 -5.88
CA ASP A 62 14.86 -10.57 -6.01
C ASP A 62 15.37 -9.35 -6.80
N PRO A 63 15.99 -8.35 -6.13
CA PRO A 63 16.42 -7.11 -6.76
C PRO A 63 17.61 -7.31 -7.71
N ALA A 64 18.30 -8.45 -7.66
CA ALA A 64 19.35 -8.75 -8.61
C ALA A 64 18.76 -9.13 -9.99
N TYR A 65 17.52 -9.65 -10.04
CA TYR A 65 16.92 -10.18 -11.26
C TYR A 65 15.62 -9.46 -11.69
N GLY A 66 15.19 -8.43 -10.97
CA GLY A 66 14.06 -7.59 -11.37
C GLY A 66 14.01 -6.25 -10.66
N SER A 67 13.13 -5.36 -11.15
CA SER A 67 12.85 -4.06 -10.57
C SER A 67 11.82 -4.20 -9.45
N CYS A 68 12.30 -4.56 -8.27
CA CYS A 68 11.46 -4.68 -7.09
C CYS A 68 10.97 -3.31 -6.61
N THR A 69 9.72 -3.25 -6.15
CA THR A 69 9.25 -2.13 -5.36
C THR A 69 9.84 -2.31 -3.97
N SER A 70 11.08 -1.86 -3.77
CA SER A 70 11.77 -1.93 -2.48
C SER A 70 10.85 -1.42 -1.37
N SER A 71 10.30 -2.33 -0.57
CA SER A 71 9.62 -2.04 0.70
C SER A 71 9.58 -3.29 1.59
N ALA A 72 10.73 -3.95 1.71
CA ALA A 72 11.02 -4.81 2.85
C ALA A 72 12.49 -4.63 3.24
N PRO A 73 12.81 -3.92 4.34
CA PRO A 73 14.02 -4.20 5.08
C PRO A 73 13.89 -5.57 5.75
N ALA A 74 14.98 -6.32 5.72
CA ALA A 74 15.14 -7.66 6.26
C ALA A 74 15.19 -7.70 7.81
N GLN A 75 14.30 -6.99 8.51
CA GLN A 75 14.15 -7.07 9.97
C GLN A 75 12.66 -7.07 10.34
N PRO A 76 12.21 -7.84 11.35
CA PRO A 76 10.86 -7.74 11.87
C PRO A 76 10.64 -6.34 12.46
N GLN A 77 10.04 -5.44 11.68
CA GLN A 77 9.71 -4.10 12.13
C GLN A 77 8.40 -4.14 12.92
N LYS A 78 8.43 -3.57 14.13
CA LYS A 78 7.21 -3.40 14.93
C LYS A 78 6.31 -2.37 14.24
N VAL A 79 5.01 -2.65 14.18
CA VAL A 79 4.01 -1.67 13.72
C VAL A 79 4.02 -0.47 14.68
N SER A 80 3.95 0.73 14.13
CA SER A 80 3.86 1.97 14.89
C SER A 80 2.51 2.09 15.60
N ASN A 81 2.55 2.27 16.92
CA ASN A 81 1.40 2.49 17.79
C ASN A 81 1.22 3.96 18.21
N ASP A 82 2.20 4.81 17.93
CA ASP A 82 2.26 6.22 18.31
C ASP A 82 2.31 7.17 17.10
N GLY A 83 2.29 6.61 15.88
CA GLY A 83 2.32 7.35 14.63
C GLY A 83 3.71 7.73 14.15
N PHE A 84 4.78 7.30 14.84
CA PHE A 84 6.15 7.51 14.41
C PHE A 84 6.71 6.29 13.66
N CYS A 85 7.46 6.54 12.60
CA CYS A 85 8.08 5.52 11.76
C CYS A 85 9.54 5.81 11.48
N GLY A 86 10.31 4.75 11.23
CA GLY A 86 11.75 4.84 11.08
C GLY A 86 12.52 4.99 12.39
N GLY A 87 13.59 5.78 12.34
CA GLY A 87 14.52 5.99 13.45
C GLY A 87 15.29 4.72 13.87
N ASN A 88 16.07 4.82 14.95
CA ASN A 88 16.87 3.69 15.48
C ASN A 88 16.01 2.51 15.97
N LYS A 89 14.73 2.75 16.25
CA LYS A 89 13.78 1.71 16.69
C LYS A 89 13.11 0.98 15.52
N GLY A 90 13.21 1.52 14.29
CA GLY A 90 12.76 0.85 13.07
C GLY A 90 11.27 0.55 13.00
N TYR A 91 10.41 1.44 13.50
CA TYR A 91 8.96 1.25 13.44
C TYR A 91 8.42 1.39 12.01
N THR A 92 7.45 0.54 11.64
CA THR A 92 6.76 0.59 10.35
C THR A 92 5.35 1.14 10.46
N CYS A 93 4.91 1.88 9.44
CA CYS A 93 3.54 2.32 9.28
C CYS A 93 2.63 1.23 8.68
N GLN A 94 3.20 0.16 8.12
CA GLN A 94 2.40 -0.88 7.48
C GLN A 94 1.51 -1.59 8.51
N GLY A 95 0.19 -1.47 8.35
CA GLY A 95 -0.81 -1.96 9.31
C GLY A 95 -1.06 -1.04 10.51
N SER A 96 -0.51 0.18 10.51
CA SER A 96 -0.74 1.17 11.56
C SER A 96 -2.08 1.88 11.36
N VAL A 97 -2.76 2.20 12.47
CA VAL A 97 -4.03 2.95 12.48
C VAL A 97 -3.89 4.37 11.93
N PHE A 98 -2.67 4.92 11.93
CA PHE A 98 -2.38 6.25 11.40
C PHE A 98 -2.26 6.25 9.87
N GLY A 99 -2.09 5.08 9.24
CA GLY A 99 -1.90 4.93 7.81
C GLY A 99 -0.63 4.19 7.46
N ASN A 100 -0.53 3.73 6.21
CA ASN A 100 0.53 2.80 5.78
C ASN A 100 1.81 3.50 5.27
N CYS A 101 1.78 4.81 5.05
CA CYS A 101 2.89 5.55 4.47
C CYS A 101 3.73 6.21 5.56
N CYS A 102 5.04 6.04 5.49
CA CYS A 102 5.98 6.75 6.36
C CYS A 102 6.47 8.01 5.65
N SER A 103 6.10 9.18 6.13
CA SER A 103 6.52 10.45 5.53
C SER A 103 8.03 10.69 5.65
N THR A 104 8.54 11.65 4.87
CA THR A 104 9.94 12.09 4.99
C THR A 104 10.29 12.56 6.41
N HIS A 105 9.29 13.02 7.16
CA HIS A 105 9.43 13.52 8.52
C HIS A 105 9.29 12.43 9.60
N GLY A 106 9.11 11.15 9.22
CA GLY A 106 9.03 10.04 10.17
C GLY A 106 7.67 9.88 10.84
N TYR A 107 6.59 10.28 10.16
CA TYR A 107 5.21 10.12 10.63
C TYR A 107 4.41 9.19 9.73
N CYS A 108 3.54 8.39 10.33
CA CYS A 108 2.59 7.55 9.62
C CYS A 108 1.36 8.35 9.16
N GLY A 109 0.95 8.06 7.94
CA GLY A 109 -0.22 8.68 7.30
C GLY A 109 -0.68 7.92 6.08
N SER A 110 -1.79 8.37 5.50
CA SER A 110 -2.38 7.78 4.28
C SER A 110 -2.56 8.79 3.14
N THR A 111 -2.27 10.08 3.35
CA THR A 111 -2.45 11.12 2.34
C THR A 111 -1.18 11.34 1.52
N GLN A 112 -1.29 12.08 0.42
CA GLN A 112 -0.15 12.39 -0.46
C GLN A 112 1.02 13.06 0.27
N ALA A 113 0.75 13.84 1.32
CA ALA A 113 1.79 14.44 2.15
C ALA A 113 2.69 13.40 2.85
N TYR A 114 2.18 12.17 3.05
CA TYR A 114 2.88 11.07 3.69
C TYR A 114 3.35 10.02 2.67
N CYS A 115 2.54 9.76 1.64
CA CYS A 115 2.77 8.70 0.65
C CYS A 115 3.55 9.15 -0.59
N GLY A 116 3.60 10.46 -0.86
CA GLY A 116 4.21 11.05 -2.04
C GLY A 116 5.72 11.24 -1.88
N THR A 117 6.25 12.29 -2.52
CA THR A 117 7.69 12.56 -2.60
C THR A 117 8.35 12.58 -1.22
N GLY A 118 9.40 11.77 -1.05
CA GLY A 118 10.15 11.67 0.19
C GLY A 118 9.57 10.68 1.22
N CYS A 119 8.47 10.00 0.90
CA CYS A 119 8.04 8.83 1.66
C CYS A 119 9.19 7.83 1.83
N LYS A 120 9.34 7.24 3.02
CA LYS A 120 10.40 6.30 3.38
C LYS A 120 9.91 4.86 3.13
N PRO A 121 10.26 4.23 2.00
CA PRO A 121 9.71 2.93 1.63
C PRO A 121 10.20 1.78 2.50
N ALA A 122 11.29 1.98 3.25
CA ALA A 122 11.76 1.04 4.26
C ALA A 122 10.83 0.94 5.48
N PHE A 123 9.92 1.89 5.70
CA PHE A 123 9.08 1.95 6.90
C PHE A 123 7.59 2.15 6.59
N GLY A 124 7.19 1.99 5.32
CA GLY A 124 5.81 2.15 4.88
C GLY A 124 5.65 1.94 3.38
N THR A 125 4.41 1.89 2.92
CA THR A 125 4.08 1.75 1.49
C THR A 125 4.02 3.12 0.83
N CYS A 126 5.04 3.45 0.03
CA CYS A 126 5.07 4.69 -0.72
C CYS A 126 4.36 4.51 -2.06
N SER A 127 3.50 5.46 -2.40
CA SER A 127 2.82 5.50 -3.70
C SER A 127 3.25 6.76 -4.42
N ASN A 128 4.11 6.61 -5.43
CA ASN A 128 4.36 7.67 -6.41
C ASN A 128 3.27 7.73 -7.49
N ASP A 129 2.34 6.76 -7.48
CA ASP A 129 1.34 6.50 -8.52
C ASP A 129 -0.09 6.37 -7.94
N LEU A 130 -0.45 7.25 -7.00
CA LEU A 130 -1.86 7.62 -6.87
C LEU A 130 -2.08 8.80 -7.81
N PRO A 131 -3.12 8.79 -8.67
CA PRO A 131 -3.50 9.99 -9.36
C PRO A 131 -3.66 11.07 -8.30
N SER A 132 -3.02 12.21 -8.52
CA SER A 132 -3.39 13.44 -7.83
C SER A 132 -4.91 13.50 -7.90
N ILE A 133 -5.58 13.24 -6.78
CA ILE A 133 -6.88 13.85 -6.55
C ILE A 133 -6.53 15.31 -6.31
N ALA A 134 -6.12 15.97 -7.39
CA ALA A 134 -6.40 17.37 -7.55
C ALA A 134 -7.89 17.44 -7.30
N THR A 135 -8.24 18.19 -6.27
CA THR A 135 -9.58 18.68 -6.03
C THR A 135 -10.08 19.32 -7.32
N THR A 136 -10.60 18.51 -8.25
CA THR A 136 -11.64 18.95 -9.14
C THR A 136 -12.82 19.13 -8.23
N LEU A 137 -13.10 20.39 -7.92
CA LEU A 137 -14.45 20.86 -7.67
C LEU A 137 -15.32 20.39 -8.84
N GLN A 138 -15.77 19.15 -8.79
CA GLN A 138 -16.83 18.63 -9.63
C GLN A 138 -18.00 18.37 -8.69
N THR A 139 -18.79 19.44 -8.57
CA THR A 139 -20.24 19.41 -8.67
C THR A 139 -20.81 18.01 -8.86
N SER A 140 -21.08 17.34 -7.73
CA SER A 140 -22.06 16.27 -7.70
C SER A 140 -23.44 16.91 -7.87
N THR A 141 -24.07 16.58 -8.99
CA THR A 141 -25.50 16.75 -9.21
C THR A 141 -26.27 16.22 -7.99
N PRO A 142 -27.26 16.95 -7.47
CA PRO A 142 -28.03 16.50 -6.31
C PRO A 142 -28.83 15.24 -6.69
N SER A 143 -28.37 14.09 -6.20
CA SER A 143 -29.26 12.94 -6.00
C SER A 143 -30.34 13.36 -5.00
N ALA A 144 -31.57 12.98 -5.33
CA ALA A 144 -32.80 13.35 -4.64
C ALA A 144 -32.68 13.35 -3.09
N PRO A 145 -33.41 14.25 -2.40
CA PRO A 145 -33.40 14.30 -0.94
C PRO A 145 -33.98 13.01 -0.40
N VAL A 146 -33.11 12.13 0.09
CA VAL A 146 -33.50 11.04 0.99
C VAL A 146 -33.66 11.67 2.37
N ALA A 147 -34.75 11.30 3.04
CA ALA A 147 -35.32 11.96 4.20
C ALA A 147 -34.29 12.37 5.28
N ALA A 148 -34.51 13.57 5.82
CA ALA A 148 -33.72 14.14 6.91
C ALA A 148 -33.59 13.17 8.09
N PRO A 149 -32.39 12.94 8.64
CA PRO A 149 -32.24 12.16 9.85
C PRO A 149 -32.87 12.94 11.01
N SER A 150 -33.85 12.30 11.65
CA SER A 150 -34.55 12.79 12.82
C SER A 150 -33.56 13.12 13.94
N SER A 151 -33.74 14.29 14.54
CA SER A 151 -32.86 14.95 15.52
C SER A 151 -32.79 14.29 16.91
N ASP A 152 -33.04 12.99 17.01
CA ASP A 152 -33.11 12.24 18.28
C ASP A 152 -32.04 11.15 18.44
N VAL A 153 -31.14 10.98 17.46
CA VAL A 153 -30.09 9.96 17.53
C VAL A 153 -28.95 10.44 18.42
N ARG A 154 -28.72 9.76 19.54
CA ARG A 154 -27.71 10.14 20.55
C ARG A 154 -26.30 9.80 20.06
N VAL A 155 -25.32 10.64 20.36
CA VAL A 155 -23.91 10.34 20.06
C VAL A 155 -23.45 9.12 20.86
N SER A 156 -22.77 8.20 20.17
CA SER A 156 -22.27 6.96 20.75
C SER A 156 -21.22 7.21 21.84
N THR A 157 -21.42 6.61 23.01
CA THR A 157 -20.48 6.67 24.15
C THR A 157 -19.73 5.36 24.38
N ASN A 158 -20.05 4.31 23.62
CA ASN A 158 -19.53 2.95 23.78
C ASN A 158 -19.11 2.30 22.46
N ALA A 159 -18.86 3.12 21.43
CA ALA A 159 -18.52 2.71 20.07
C ALA A 159 -19.60 1.87 19.34
N ARG A 160 -20.83 1.78 19.87
CA ARG A 160 -21.97 1.17 19.15
C ARG A 160 -22.77 2.23 18.41
N CYS A 161 -23.25 1.88 17.23
CA CYS A 161 -24.08 2.77 16.41
C CYS A 161 -25.17 1.98 15.70
N GLY A 162 -26.09 2.67 15.03
CA GLY A 162 -27.22 2.00 14.40
C GLY A 162 -28.35 1.74 15.36
N ASN A 163 -29.32 0.96 14.90
CA ASN A 163 -30.53 0.55 15.64
C ASN A 163 -30.49 -0.93 16.10
N LEU A 164 -29.37 -1.62 15.88
CA LEU A 164 -29.19 -3.03 16.22
C LEU A 164 -28.52 -3.19 17.60
N TYR A 165 -28.63 -4.39 18.19
CA TYR A 165 -27.93 -4.81 19.41
C TYR A 165 -28.17 -3.97 20.68
N GLY A 166 -29.42 -3.59 20.95
CA GLY A 166 -29.80 -2.95 22.22
C GLY A 166 -29.64 -1.43 22.26
N ALA A 167 -29.38 -0.79 21.12
CA ALA A 167 -29.46 0.66 20.96
C ALA A 167 -30.92 1.14 20.86
N THR A 168 -31.67 1.10 21.95
CA THR A 168 -33.06 1.61 21.98
C THR A 168 -33.04 3.11 21.69
N GLY A 169 -33.52 3.51 20.50
CA GLY A 169 -33.48 4.90 20.00
C GLY A 169 -32.33 5.21 19.02
N GLY A 170 -31.42 4.27 18.81
CA GLY A 170 -30.29 4.38 17.89
C GLY A 170 -29.15 5.31 18.37
N PHE A 171 -27.92 4.97 18.00
CA PHE A 171 -26.74 5.80 18.29
C PHE A 171 -26.02 6.23 17.01
N THR A 172 -25.53 7.47 16.98
CA THR A 172 -24.73 8.03 15.87
C THR A 172 -23.26 8.08 16.25
N CYS A 173 -22.40 7.85 15.27
CA CYS A 173 -20.96 7.99 15.40
C CYS A 173 -20.48 9.43 15.24
N MET A 174 -21.30 10.29 14.61
CA MET A 174 -20.93 11.70 14.38
C MET A 174 -20.64 12.42 15.70
N GLY A 175 -19.41 12.92 15.83
CA GLY A 175 -18.93 13.60 17.04
C GLY A 175 -18.53 12.65 18.17
N SER A 176 -18.48 11.33 17.93
CA SER A 176 -18.01 10.37 18.91
C SER A 176 -16.48 10.31 18.95
N ALA A 177 -15.92 9.96 20.11
CA ALA A 177 -14.47 9.75 20.26
C ALA A 177 -13.94 8.52 19.48
N PHE A 178 -14.84 7.69 18.94
CA PHE A 178 -14.51 6.44 18.27
C PHE A 178 -14.42 6.60 16.75
N GLY A 179 -14.81 7.76 16.22
CA GLY A 179 -14.90 8.05 14.80
C GLY A 179 -16.32 8.30 14.34
N ASP A 180 -16.47 8.90 13.16
CA ASP A 180 -17.75 9.42 12.67
C ASP A 180 -18.53 8.42 11.81
N CYS A 181 -17.93 7.32 11.39
CA CYS A 181 -18.54 6.34 10.48
C CYS A 181 -19.15 5.19 11.26
N CYS A 182 -20.37 4.80 10.89
CA CYS A 182 -21.05 3.64 11.46
C CYS A 182 -20.94 2.46 10.51
N SER A 183 -20.17 1.42 10.86
CA SER A 183 -19.96 0.26 10.00
C SER A 183 -21.23 -0.58 9.83
N GLU A 184 -21.24 -1.48 8.84
CA GLU A 184 -22.30 -2.49 8.67
C GLU A 184 -22.48 -3.38 9.92
N TYR A 185 -21.43 -3.51 10.73
CA TYR A 185 -21.42 -4.31 11.96
C TYR A 185 -21.84 -3.51 13.21
N SER A 186 -22.37 -2.29 13.04
CA SER A 186 -22.88 -1.45 14.14
C SER A 186 -21.79 -1.01 15.12
N TYR A 187 -20.63 -0.64 14.57
CA TYR A 187 -19.52 -0.04 15.33
C TYR A 187 -19.10 1.31 14.76
N CYS A 188 -18.71 2.22 15.64
CA CYS A 188 -18.09 3.49 15.26
C CYS A 188 -16.61 3.31 14.94
N GLY A 189 -16.18 3.98 13.88
CA GLY A 189 -14.78 4.04 13.46
C GLY A 189 -14.54 5.17 12.47
N SER A 190 -13.27 5.41 12.18
CA SER A 190 -12.85 6.43 11.19
C SER A 190 -12.16 5.84 9.96
N THR A 191 -11.97 4.52 9.91
CA THR A 191 -11.26 3.87 8.80
C THR A 191 -12.23 3.41 7.72
N SER A 192 -11.72 3.10 6.53
CA SER A 192 -12.52 2.58 5.41
C SER A 192 -13.27 1.29 5.72
N ALA A 193 -12.87 0.53 6.76
CA ALA A 193 -13.65 -0.62 7.23
C ALA A 193 -14.99 -0.21 7.87
N TYR A 194 -15.09 1.04 8.34
CA TYR A 194 -16.28 1.62 8.96
C TYR A 194 -17.02 2.58 8.03
N CYS A 195 -16.27 3.38 7.26
CA CYS A 195 -16.81 4.37 6.32
C CYS A 195 -17.05 3.83 4.90
N GLY A 196 -16.58 2.61 4.63
CA GLY A 196 -16.65 2.02 3.29
C GLY A 196 -18.00 1.37 2.98
N LYS A 197 -17.96 0.39 2.09
CA LYS A 197 -19.15 -0.36 1.67
C LYS A 197 -19.87 -0.95 2.89
N GLY A 198 -21.16 -0.65 3.04
CA GLY A 198 -21.98 -1.10 4.15
C GLY A 198 -22.08 -0.11 5.32
N CYS A 199 -21.42 1.04 5.25
CA CYS A 199 -21.58 2.10 6.24
C CYS A 199 -23.04 2.56 6.35
N GLN A 200 -23.55 2.67 7.58
CA GLN A 200 -24.92 3.03 7.90
C GLN A 200 -25.07 4.56 7.91
N SER A 201 -25.42 5.14 6.76
CA SER A 201 -25.51 6.61 6.56
C SER A 201 -26.53 7.33 7.44
N ALA A 202 -27.49 6.61 8.03
CA ALA A 202 -28.42 7.17 9.02
C ALA A 202 -27.78 7.39 10.40
N PHE A 203 -26.60 6.81 10.65
CA PHE A 203 -25.95 6.75 11.96
C PHE A 203 -24.45 7.11 11.92
N GLY A 204 -23.91 7.51 10.76
CA GLY A 204 -22.53 7.91 10.61
C GLY A 204 -22.23 8.53 9.25
N ASN A 205 -21.05 9.12 9.14
CA ASN A 205 -20.58 9.75 7.92
C ASN A 205 -19.99 8.68 6.97
N CYS A 206 -20.68 8.47 5.85
CA CYS A 206 -20.30 7.59 4.75
C CYS A 206 -20.18 8.48 3.50
#